data_AF-A0A482V307-F1
#
_entry.id   AF-A0A482V307-F1
#
_cell.length_a   1.000
_cell.length_b   1.000
_cell.length_c   1.000
_cell.angle_alpha   90.00
_cell.angle_beta   90.00
_cell.angle_gamma   90.00
#
_symmetry.space_group_name_H-M   'P 1'
#
loop_
_entity.id
_entity.type
_entity.pdbx_description
1 polymer ?
#
loop_
_entity_poly.entity_id
_entity_poly.type
_entity_poly.pdbx_seq_one_letter_code
_entity_poly.pdbx_strand_id
1 'polypeptide(L)'
;MPYDDDTSYIDGNYTTTWCLENYGATDCAQIRDEAIDRAVLWGGKVIASQSSVGIVCLAIIGWSMYTSYQILTPPVITESMLDMINYLLLLPVAGCVALSIYFWWLLSIEGLDESYLPIMFLSLALAQIIALPLGITSGRMKSRPLLIVYIVLMVFIALGFAATGGVGWTLASTIQEYRPSK
;
A
#
# COMPACT_ATOMS: atom_id res chain seq x y z
N MET A 1 18.16 -17.33 -2.58
CA MET A 1 19.58 -17.21 -2.95
C MET A 1 20.31 -16.81 -1.67
N PRO A 2 21.25 -17.62 -1.17
CA PRO A 2 22.11 -17.21 -0.08
C PRO A 2 23.07 -16.14 -0.63
N TYR A 3 23.20 -15.03 0.10
CA TYR A 3 24.13 -13.97 -0.21
C TYR A 3 25.49 -14.43 0.31
N ASP A 4 26.32 -15.01 -0.56
CA ASP A 4 27.68 -15.41 -0.22
C ASP A 4 28.54 -14.17 0.02
N ASP A 5 29.03 -14.07 1.25
CA ASP A 5 29.76 -12.96 1.88
C ASP A 5 31.27 -13.10 1.67
N ASP A 6 31.73 -12.96 0.42
CA ASP A 6 33.16 -13.02 0.06
C ASP A 6 33.83 -11.63 -0.11
N THR A 7 33.21 -10.56 0.40
CA THR A 7 33.76 -9.17 0.33
C THR A 7 34.14 -8.56 1.69
N SER A 8 34.16 -9.38 2.74
CA SER A 8 34.28 -8.97 4.15
C SER A 8 35.60 -8.29 4.57
N TYR A 9 36.67 -8.33 3.77
CA TYR A 9 37.97 -7.72 4.16
C TYR A 9 38.23 -6.31 3.60
N ILE A 10 37.55 -5.91 2.51
CA ILE A 10 37.71 -4.57 1.91
C ILE A 10 36.57 -3.64 2.35
N ASP A 11 35.38 -4.19 2.61
CA ASP A 11 34.18 -3.39 2.91
C ASP A 11 34.15 -2.87 4.36
N GLY A 12 34.79 -3.59 5.29
CA GLY A 12 34.85 -3.21 6.70
C GLY A 12 35.58 -1.87 6.94
N ASN A 13 36.64 -1.57 6.20
CA ASN A 13 37.42 -0.36 6.44
C ASN A 13 36.70 0.90 5.89
N TYR A 14 35.97 0.76 4.78
CA TYR A 14 35.19 1.84 4.16
C TYR A 14 33.88 2.15 4.91
N THR A 15 33.14 1.13 5.31
CA THR A 15 31.95 1.32 6.16
C THR A 15 32.33 1.95 7.49
N THR A 16 33.39 1.46 8.15
CA THR A 16 33.85 2.03 9.43
C THR A 16 34.29 3.49 9.29
N THR A 17 35.01 3.85 8.21
CA THR A 17 35.37 5.26 7.97
C THR A 17 34.15 6.15 7.67
N TRP A 18 33.17 5.67 6.90
CA TRP A 18 31.94 6.42 6.64
C TRP A 18 31.11 6.67 7.91
N CYS A 19 31.02 5.70 8.83
CA CYS A 19 30.35 5.89 10.11
C CYS A 19 31.11 6.83 11.04
N LEU A 20 32.44 6.74 11.06
CA LEU A 20 33.27 7.60 11.89
C LEU A 20 33.20 9.06 11.43
N GLU A 21 33.11 9.29 10.12
CA GLU A 21 33.02 10.62 9.52
C GLU A 21 31.63 11.26 9.68
N ASN A 22 30.54 10.49 9.55
CA ASN A 22 29.17 11.03 9.63
C ASN A 22 28.55 11.00 11.04
N TYR A 23 28.94 10.03 11.87
CA TYR A 23 28.30 9.78 13.18
C TYR A 23 29.30 9.71 14.34
N GLY A 24 30.61 9.78 14.09
CA GLY A 24 31.64 9.78 15.14
C GLY A 24 31.76 8.45 15.89
N ALA A 25 31.22 7.36 15.33
CA ALA A 25 31.19 6.05 15.99
C ALA A 25 31.97 5.00 15.20
N THR A 26 32.64 4.10 15.92
CA THR A 26 33.39 2.96 15.36
C THR A 26 32.50 1.76 15.04
N ASP A 27 31.27 1.73 15.56
CA ASP A 27 30.38 0.58 15.45
C ASP A 27 29.21 0.88 14.49
N CYS A 28 29.44 0.64 13.19
CA CYS A 28 28.42 0.84 12.15
C CYS A 28 27.23 -0.09 12.29
N ALA A 29 27.43 -1.28 12.85
CA ALA A 29 26.37 -2.27 13.00
C ALA A 29 25.27 -1.73 13.92
N GLN A 30 25.66 -1.11 15.04
CA GLN A 30 24.71 -0.52 15.98
C GLN A 30 23.90 0.63 15.37
N ILE A 31 24.53 1.52 14.59
CA ILE A 31 23.83 2.62 13.90
C ILE A 31 22.86 2.07 12.86
N ARG A 32 23.26 1.03 12.12
CA ARG A 32 22.39 0.38 11.14
C ARG A 32 21.18 -0.24 11.80
N ASP A 33 21.37 -0.95 12.90
CA ASP A 33 20.28 -1.62 13.61
C ASP A 33 19.33 -0.60 14.25
N GLU A 34 19.84 0.49 14.82
CA GLU A 34 19.02 1.61 15.31
C GLU A 34 18.24 2.32 14.19
N ALA A 35 18.82 2.44 12.99
CA ALA A 35 18.16 3.01 11.83
C ALA A 35 17.06 2.09 11.27
N ILE A 36 17.32 0.79 11.19
CA ILE A 36 16.33 -0.23 10.81
C ILE A 36 15.15 -0.18 11.79
N ASP A 37 15.43 -0.14 13.10
CA ASP A 37 14.40 -0.06 14.14
C ASP A 37 13.50 1.16 13.99
N ARG A 38 14.08 2.34 13.73
CA ARG A 38 13.32 3.56 13.48
C ARG A 38 12.51 3.47 12.19
N ALA A 39 13.07 2.87 11.15
CA ALA A 39 12.40 2.67 9.87
C ALA A 39 11.19 1.74 10.01
N VAL A 40 11.32 0.64 10.76
CA VAL A 40 10.21 -0.30 11.05
C VAL A 40 9.11 0.40 11.85
N LEU A 41 9.47 1.20 12.86
CA LEU A 41 8.48 1.92 13.69
C LEU A 41 7.74 2.99 12.88
N TRP A 42 8.46 3.72 12.04
CA TRP A 42 7.84 4.67 11.12
C TRP A 42 6.96 3.95 10.09
N GLY A 43 7.42 2.83 9.54
CA GLY A 43 6.67 2.02 8.60
C GLY A 43 5.39 1.43 9.19
N GLY A 44 5.40 0.98 10.45
CA GLY A 44 4.18 0.57 11.17
C GLY A 44 3.14 1.69 11.27
N LYS A 45 3.58 2.94 11.51
CA LYS A 45 2.70 4.12 11.50
C LYS A 45 2.17 4.43 10.09
N VAL A 46 3.02 4.29 9.06
CA VAL A 46 2.61 4.48 7.67
C VAL A 46 1.56 3.46 7.27
N ILE A 47 1.76 2.18 7.60
CA ILE A 47 0.77 1.11 7.36
C ILE A 47 -0.56 1.44 8.03
N ALA A 48 -0.55 1.81 9.31
CA ALA A 48 -1.78 2.18 10.03
C ALA A 48 -2.51 3.38 9.39
N SER A 49 -1.76 4.41 8.99
CA SER A 49 -2.31 5.58 8.30
C SER A 49 -2.89 5.23 6.93
N GLN A 50 -2.29 4.28 6.23
CA GLN A 50 -2.72 3.91 4.91
C GLN A 50 -3.95 2.98 4.96
N SER A 51 -4.03 2.10 5.95
CA SER A 51 -5.24 1.33 6.23
C SER A 51 -6.43 2.24 6.55
N SER A 52 -6.23 3.32 7.32
CA SER A 52 -7.31 4.27 7.60
C SER A 52 -7.75 5.06 6.37
N VAL A 53 -6.81 5.53 5.53
CA VAL A 53 -7.12 6.13 4.22
C VAL A 53 -7.86 5.15 3.33
N GLY A 54 -7.48 3.87 3.32
CA GLY A 54 -8.18 2.81 2.60
C GLY A 54 -9.65 2.69 3.00
N ILE A 55 -9.95 2.71 4.31
CA ILE A 55 -11.33 2.67 4.83
C ILE A 55 -12.13 3.91 4.38
N VAL A 56 -11.52 5.09 4.41
CA VAL A 56 -12.17 6.33 3.92
C VAL A 56 -12.43 6.25 2.42
N CYS A 57 -11.49 5.73 1.63
CA CYS A 57 -11.69 5.49 0.20
C CYS A 57 -12.86 4.53 -0.06
N LEU A 58 -12.99 3.45 0.72
CA LEU A 58 -14.15 2.54 0.61
C LEU A 58 -15.48 3.27 0.88
N ALA A 59 -15.51 4.14 1.89
CA ALA A 59 -16.70 4.95 2.19
C ALA A 59 -17.04 5.92 1.05
N ILE A 60 -16.03 6.56 0.43
CA ILE A 60 -16.20 7.46 -0.72
C ILE A 60 -16.72 6.69 -1.94
N ILE A 61 -16.17 5.50 -2.21
CA ILE A 61 -16.65 4.63 -3.31
C ILE A 61 -18.10 4.23 -3.07
N GLY A 62 -18.44 3.79 -1.85
CA GLY A 62 -19.81 3.40 -1.48
C GLY A 62 -20.80 4.56 -1.61
N TRP A 63 -20.42 5.74 -1.12
CA TRP A 63 -21.22 6.96 -1.26
C TRP A 63 -21.42 7.36 -2.73
N SER A 64 -20.39 7.20 -3.54
CA SER A 64 -20.43 7.50 -4.96
C SER A 64 -21.33 6.52 -5.73
N MET A 65 -21.29 5.23 -5.40
CA MET A 65 -22.21 4.23 -5.96
C MET A 65 -23.66 4.52 -5.54
N TYR A 66 -23.90 4.84 -4.27
CA TYR A 66 -25.21 5.22 -3.77
C TYR A 66 -25.77 6.45 -4.49
N THR A 67 -24.95 7.48 -4.62
CA THR A 67 -25.29 8.72 -5.34
C THR A 67 -25.57 8.45 -6.81
N SER A 68 -24.75 7.61 -7.46
CA SER A 68 -24.96 7.20 -8.85
C SER A 68 -26.27 6.44 -9.04
N TYR A 69 -26.65 5.58 -8.10
CA TYR A 69 -27.93 4.85 -8.12
C TYR A 69 -29.14 5.78 -7.96
N GLN A 70 -29.06 6.75 -7.04
CA GLN A 70 -30.12 7.73 -6.78
C GLN A 70 -30.27 8.75 -7.92
N ILE A 71 -29.18 9.13 -8.59
CA ILE A 71 -29.13 10.19 -9.62
C ILE A 71 -29.23 9.61 -11.05
N LEU A 72 -29.84 8.43 -11.24
CA LEU A 72 -30.05 7.86 -12.59
C LEU A 72 -30.92 8.73 -13.54
N THR A 73 -31.30 9.93 -13.12
CA THR A 73 -31.60 11.12 -13.94
C THR A 73 -30.94 12.33 -13.24
N PRO A 74 -30.04 13.16 -13.84
CA PRO A 74 -29.76 13.46 -15.26
C PRO A 74 -28.31 13.15 -15.75
N PRO A 75 -28.09 12.99 -17.08
CA PRO A 75 -26.92 12.31 -17.66
C PRO A 75 -25.60 13.10 -17.73
N VAL A 76 -25.57 14.39 -17.36
CA VAL A 76 -24.37 15.24 -17.52
C VAL A 76 -23.52 15.29 -16.25
N ILE A 77 -24.15 15.16 -15.08
CA ILE A 77 -23.46 15.21 -13.78
C ILE A 77 -22.72 13.88 -13.51
N THR A 78 -23.26 12.77 -14.00
CA THR A 78 -22.70 11.43 -13.83
C THR A 78 -21.35 11.22 -14.53
N GLU A 79 -21.13 11.85 -15.69
CA GLU A 79 -19.88 11.68 -16.45
C GLU A 79 -18.71 12.41 -15.76
N SER A 80 -18.94 13.66 -15.35
CA SER A 80 -17.92 14.47 -14.65
C SER A 80 -17.59 13.93 -13.25
N MET A 81 -18.55 13.36 -12.54
CA MET A 81 -18.27 12.77 -11.22
C MET A 81 -17.51 11.45 -11.32
N LEU A 82 -17.83 10.60 -12.31
CA LEU A 82 -17.15 9.32 -12.49
C LEU A 82 -15.67 9.50 -12.86
N ASP A 83 -15.35 10.47 -13.72
CA ASP A 83 -13.97 10.79 -14.08
C ASP A 83 -13.17 11.31 -12.87
N MET A 84 -13.76 12.22 -12.08
CA MET A 84 -13.12 12.73 -10.86
C MET A 84 -12.85 11.62 -9.83
N ILE A 85 -13.78 10.68 -9.68
CA ILE A 85 -13.63 9.53 -8.79
C ILE A 85 -12.52 8.59 -9.28
N ASN A 86 -12.44 8.31 -10.58
CA ASN A 86 -11.37 7.47 -11.13
C ASN A 86 -9.98 8.10 -10.93
N TYR A 87 -9.85 9.42 -11.03
CA TYR A 87 -8.60 10.11 -10.67
C TYR A 87 -8.27 10.02 -9.18
N LEU A 88 -9.27 10.17 -8.31
CA LEU A 88 -9.10 9.96 -6.86
C LEU A 88 -8.68 8.53 -6.52
N LEU A 89 -9.11 7.55 -7.31
CA LEU A 89 -8.76 6.14 -7.14
C LEU A 89 -7.33 5.79 -7.57
N LEU A 90 -6.59 6.67 -8.25
CA LEU A 90 -5.15 6.46 -8.50
C LEU A 90 -4.31 6.57 -7.23
N LEU A 91 -4.75 7.37 -6.25
CA LEU A 91 -4.03 7.57 -4.99
C LEU A 91 -3.92 6.26 -4.17
N PRO A 92 -4.99 5.48 -3.93
CA PRO A 92 -4.87 4.19 -3.26
C PRO A 92 -4.09 3.14 -4.06
N VAL A 93 -4.05 3.23 -5.40
CA VAL A 93 -3.19 2.36 -6.23
C VAL A 93 -1.73 2.62 -5.96
N ALA A 94 -1.31 3.90 -6.01
CA ALA A 94 0.06 4.28 -5.69
C ALA A 94 0.44 3.84 -4.27
N GLY A 95 -0.49 3.98 -3.32
CA GLY A 95 -0.33 3.46 -1.97
C GLY A 95 -0.09 1.94 -1.94
N CYS A 96 -0.90 1.13 -2.62
CA CYS A 96 -0.74 -0.32 -2.59
C CYS A 96 0.59 -0.79 -3.17
N VAL A 97 1.05 -0.14 -4.25
CA VAL A 97 2.37 -0.40 -4.83
C VAL A 97 3.48 -0.04 -3.83
N ALA A 98 3.39 1.12 -3.17
CA ALA A 98 4.35 1.53 -2.17
C ALA A 98 4.42 0.56 -0.98
N LEU A 99 3.25 0.11 -0.48
CA LEU A 99 3.20 -0.90 0.59
C LEU A 99 3.75 -2.24 0.16
N SER A 100 3.47 -2.69 -1.07
CA SER A 100 4.03 -3.94 -1.60
C SER A 100 5.57 -3.91 -1.60
N ILE A 101 6.16 -2.79 -2.04
CA ILE A 101 7.62 -2.61 -2.03
C ILE A 101 8.14 -2.58 -0.59
N TYR A 102 7.46 -1.87 0.31
CA TYR A 102 7.83 -1.81 1.73
C TYR A 102 7.80 -3.19 2.39
N PHE A 103 6.76 -4.01 2.14
CA PHE A 103 6.66 -5.36 2.68
C PHE A 103 7.72 -6.30 2.13
N TRP A 104 8.11 -6.17 0.86
CA TRP A 104 9.26 -6.92 0.34
C TRP A 104 10.58 -6.54 1.01
N TRP A 105 10.77 -5.25 1.29
CA TRP A 105 11.93 -4.79 2.05
C TRP A 105 11.91 -5.33 3.50
N LEU A 106 10.75 -5.28 4.17
CA LEU A 106 10.57 -5.79 5.53
C LEU A 106 10.82 -7.31 5.61
N LEU A 107 10.32 -8.09 4.65
CA LEU A 107 10.57 -9.53 4.52
C LEU A 107 12.06 -9.84 4.39
N SER A 108 12.82 -8.99 3.69
CA SER A 108 14.26 -9.17 3.52
C SER A 108 15.07 -8.93 4.80
N ILE A 109 14.51 -8.21 5.78
CA ILE A 109 15.23 -7.82 7.01
C ILE A 109 14.80 -8.68 8.19
N GLU A 110 13.50 -8.80 8.43
CA GLU A 110 12.98 -9.47 9.64
C GLU A 110 12.63 -10.95 9.41
N GLY A 111 12.66 -11.43 8.16
CA GLY A 111 12.37 -12.83 7.84
C GLY A 111 10.95 -13.24 8.24
N LEU A 112 9.98 -12.32 8.14
CA LEU A 112 8.57 -12.59 8.42
C LEU A 112 8.07 -13.75 7.54
N ASP A 113 7.39 -14.74 8.12
CA ASP A 113 6.82 -15.88 7.36
C ASP A 113 5.65 -15.47 6.43
N GLU A 114 5.12 -14.26 6.57
CA GLU A 114 3.99 -13.75 5.79
C GLU A 114 4.39 -13.23 4.39
N SER A 115 5.03 -14.11 3.61
CA SER A 115 5.44 -13.85 2.22
C SER A 115 4.28 -13.51 1.26
N TYR A 116 3.03 -13.79 1.65
CA TYR A 116 1.84 -13.58 0.83
C TYR A 116 1.33 -12.13 0.83
N LEU A 117 1.69 -11.34 1.84
CA LEU A 117 1.19 -9.98 2.05
C LEU A 117 1.56 -8.98 0.92
N PRO A 118 2.83 -8.86 0.48
CA PRO A 118 3.17 -7.98 -0.64
C PRO A 118 2.49 -8.40 -1.95
N ILE A 119 2.37 -9.71 -2.19
CA ILE A 119 1.72 -10.26 -3.39
C ILE A 119 0.24 -9.87 -3.42
N MET A 120 -0.44 -9.92 -2.27
CA MET A 120 -1.83 -9.49 -2.14
C MET A 120 -2.00 -8.00 -2.45
N PHE A 121 -1.17 -7.12 -1.90
CA PHE A 121 -1.22 -5.67 -2.21
C PHE A 121 -0.92 -5.37 -3.68
N LEU A 122 0.05 -6.07 -4.28
CA LEU A 122 0.38 -5.92 -5.69
C LEU A 122 -0.77 -6.36 -6.61
N SER A 123 -1.39 -7.51 -6.31
CA SER A 123 -2.52 -8.02 -7.09
C SER A 123 -3.73 -7.10 -7.04
N LEU A 124 -4.03 -6.50 -5.87
CA LEU A 124 -5.09 -5.49 -5.74
C LEU A 124 -4.77 -4.22 -6.53
N ALA A 125 -3.52 -3.76 -6.50
CA ALA A 125 -3.08 -2.61 -7.29
C ALA A 125 -3.28 -2.86 -8.79
N LEU A 126 -2.88 -4.04 -9.29
CA LEU A 126 -3.06 -4.43 -10.69
C LEU A 126 -4.55 -4.54 -11.07
N ALA A 127 -5.36 -5.15 -10.22
CA ALA A 127 -6.81 -5.22 -10.42
C ALA A 127 -7.43 -3.82 -10.54
N GLN A 128 -6.98 -2.86 -9.72
CA GLN A 128 -7.44 -1.48 -9.80
C GLN A 128 -7.00 -0.78 -11.10
N ILE A 129 -5.75 -0.98 -11.52
CA ILE A 129 -5.23 -0.41 -12.77
C ILE A 129 -6.07 -0.88 -13.97
N ILE A 130 -6.52 -2.13 -13.95
CA ILE A 130 -7.42 -2.68 -14.98
C ILE A 130 -8.85 -2.16 -14.83
N ALA A 131 -9.33 -1.96 -13.60
CA ALA A 131 -10.68 -1.45 -13.32
C ALA A 131 -10.88 0.02 -13.76
N LEU A 132 -9.85 0.85 -13.62
CA LEU A 132 -9.89 2.29 -13.95
C LEU A 132 -10.30 2.59 -15.41
N PRO A 133 -9.65 2.04 -16.45
CA PRO A 133 -10.05 2.28 -17.84
C PRO A 133 -11.44 1.70 -18.14
N LEU A 134 -11.83 0.61 -17.47
CA LEU A 134 -13.18 0.06 -17.57
C LEU A 134 -14.23 1.03 -17.01
N GLY A 135 -13.93 1.69 -15.89
CA GLY A 135 -14.76 2.75 -15.31
C GLY A 135 -14.96 3.92 -16.26
N ILE A 136 -13.87 4.47 -16.80
CA ILE A 136 -13.91 5.61 -17.74
C ILE A 136 -14.72 5.26 -18.99
N THR A 137 -14.48 4.08 -19.57
CA THR A 137 -15.20 3.62 -20.77
C THR A 137 -16.68 3.36 -20.47
N SER A 138 -17.03 2.82 -19.29
CA SER A 138 -18.43 2.62 -18.88
C SER A 138 -19.21 3.94 -18.78
N GLY A 139 -18.59 5.00 -18.25
CA GLY A 139 -19.20 6.32 -18.14
C GLY A 139 -19.52 6.93 -19.50
N ARG A 140 -18.57 6.82 -20.44
CA ARG A 140 -18.72 7.41 -21.79
C ARG A 140 -19.73 6.67 -22.67
N MET A 141 -19.78 5.34 -22.59
CA MET A 141 -20.63 4.54 -23.47
C MET A 141 -22.09 4.45 -23.02
N LYS A 142 -22.43 4.93 -21.82
CA LYS A 142 -23.79 4.87 -21.22
C LYS A 142 -24.43 3.47 -21.28
N SER A 143 -23.62 2.42 -21.36
CA SER A 143 -24.08 1.05 -21.49
C SER A 143 -24.31 0.45 -20.09
N ARG A 144 -25.58 0.21 -19.77
CA ARG A 144 -25.98 -0.45 -18.51
C ARG A 144 -25.22 -1.75 -18.21
N PRO A 145 -24.98 -2.67 -19.16
CA PRO A 145 -24.26 -3.91 -18.83
C PRO A 145 -22.79 -3.66 -18.45
N LEU A 146 -22.12 -2.70 -19.08
CA LEU A 146 -20.71 -2.39 -18.76
C LEU A 146 -20.59 -1.72 -17.38
N LEU A 147 -21.56 -0.88 -17.03
CA LEU A 147 -21.66 -0.27 -15.69
C LEU A 147 -21.85 -1.34 -14.60
N ILE A 148 -22.72 -2.34 -14.83
CA ILE A 148 -22.94 -3.42 -13.86
C ILE A 148 -21.66 -4.24 -13.66
N VAL A 149 -20.95 -4.59 -14.74
CA VAL A 149 -19.67 -5.30 -14.66
C VAL A 149 -18.65 -4.49 -13.85
N TYR A 150 -18.55 -3.18 -14.11
CA TYR A 150 -17.67 -2.29 -13.35
C TYR A 150 -18.03 -2.24 -11.86
N ILE A 151 -19.33 -2.13 -11.52
CA ILE A 151 -19.78 -2.10 -10.12
C ILE A 151 -19.42 -3.41 -9.41
N VAL A 152 -19.69 -4.56 -10.02
CA VAL A 152 -19.35 -5.88 -9.45
C VAL A 152 -17.84 -6.00 -9.23
N LEU A 153 -17.02 -5.60 -10.21
CA LEU A 153 -15.57 -5.61 -10.10
C LEU A 153 -15.09 -4.73 -8.93
N MET A 154 -15.63 -3.51 -8.81
CA MET A 154 -15.29 -2.57 -7.74
C MET A 154 -15.69 -3.10 -6.35
N VAL A 155 -16.77 -3.87 -6.24
CA VAL A 155 -17.15 -4.53 -4.98
C VAL A 155 -16.13 -5.60 -4.58
N PHE A 156 -15.67 -6.44 -5.52
CA PHE A 156 -14.64 -7.44 -5.22
C PHE A 156 -13.32 -6.80 -4.79
N ILE A 157 -12.92 -5.74 -5.48
CA ILE A 157 -11.74 -4.94 -5.13
C ILE A 157 -11.92 -4.36 -3.73
N ALA A 158 -13.06 -3.73 -3.44
CA ALA A 158 -13.37 -3.14 -2.14
C ALA A 158 -13.29 -4.17 -0.99
N LEU A 159 -13.83 -5.38 -1.20
CA LEU A 159 -13.71 -6.48 -0.25
C LEU A 159 -12.25 -6.91 -0.05
N GLY A 160 -11.46 -6.97 -1.12
CA GLY A 160 -10.03 -7.24 -1.06
C GLY A 160 -9.27 -6.20 -0.22
N PHE A 161 -9.57 -4.91 -0.42
CA PHE A 161 -9.02 -3.82 0.39
C PHE A 161 -9.43 -3.89 1.86
N ALA A 162 -10.68 -4.25 2.15
CA ALA A 162 -11.14 -4.42 3.52
C ALA A 162 -10.39 -5.56 4.22
N ALA A 163 -10.19 -6.69 3.53
CA ALA A 163 -9.46 -7.83 4.05
C ALA A 163 -7.97 -7.50 4.29
N THR A 164 -7.28 -6.93 3.29
CA THR A 164 -5.86 -6.59 3.42
C THR A 164 -5.62 -5.43 4.37
N GLY A 165 -6.50 -4.43 4.40
CA GLY A 165 -6.45 -3.33 5.35
C GLY A 165 -6.63 -3.78 6.80
N GLY A 166 -7.52 -4.77 7.04
CA GLY A 166 -7.70 -5.39 8.34
C GLY A 166 -6.46 -6.14 8.83
N VAL A 167 -5.85 -6.96 7.96
CA VAL A 167 -4.60 -7.66 8.26
C VAL A 167 -3.45 -6.67 8.49
N GLY A 168 -3.34 -5.63 7.66
CA GLY A 168 -2.34 -4.58 7.82
C GLY A 168 -2.49 -3.81 9.13
N TRP A 169 -3.73 -3.58 9.59
CA TRP A 169 -3.99 -2.97 10.89
C TRP A 169 -3.55 -3.86 12.04
N THR A 170 -3.87 -5.15 12.01
CA THR A 170 -3.43 -6.09 13.06
C THR A 170 -1.91 -6.20 13.11
N LEU A 171 -1.25 -6.22 11.96
CA LEU A 171 0.22 -6.24 11.87
C LEU A 171 0.83 -4.94 12.38
N ALA A 172 0.25 -3.79 12.06
CA ALA A 172 0.72 -2.51 12.59
C ALA A 172 0.57 -2.44 14.12
N SER A 173 -0.52 -2.98 14.69
CA SER A 173 -0.68 -3.04 16.14
C SER A 173 0.33 -3.97 16.81
N THR A 174 0.63 -5.14 16.24
CA THR A 174 1.62 -6.06 16.82
C THR A 174 3.03 -5.49 16.78
N ILE A 175 3.41 -4.79 15.70
CA ILE A 175 4.70 -4.09 15.58
C ILE A 175 4.81 -2.98 16.65
N GLN A 176 3.71 -2.28 16.96
CA GLN A 176 3.69 -1.24 18.00
C GLN A 176 3.76 -1.83 19.41
N GLU A 177 3.14 -2.99 19.64
CA GLU A 177 3.03 -3.62 20.96
C GLU A 177 4.31 -4.36 21.38
N TYR A 178 5.09 -4.88 20.42
CA TYR A 178 6.34 -5.60 20.69
C TYR A 178 7.51 -4.72 21.19
N ARG A 179 7.38 -3.39 21.22
CA ARG A 179 8.38 -2.49 21.84
C ARG A 179 7.77 -1.54 22.85
N PRO A 180 7.66 -1.94 24.13
CA PRO A 180 7.47 -0.96 25.20
C PRO A 180 8.63 0.04 25.15
N SER A 181 8.27 1.32 25.23
CA SER A 181 9.16 2.47 25.29
C SER A 181 10.41 2.18 26.13
N LYS A 182 11.59 2.26 25.51
CA LYS A 182 12.78 2.71 26.23
C LYS A 182 12.83 4.23 26.19
#